data_AF-A0A938JDG1-F1
#
_entry.id   AF-A0A938JDG1-F1
#
_cell.length_a   1.000
_cell.length_b   1.000
_cell.length_c   1.000
_cell.angle_alpha   90.00
_cell.angle_beta   90.00
_cell.angle_gamma   90.00
#
_symmetry.space_group_name_H-M   'P 1'
#
loop_
_entity.id
_entity.type
_entity.pdbx_description
1 polymer ?
#
loop_
_entity_poly.entity_id
_entity_poly.type
_entity_poly.pdbx_seq_one_letter_code
_entity_poly.pdbx_strand_id
1 'polypeptide(L)'
;SGTRGPGETKLETDRRRIHDQMTKLKKDLKDMARSRDVQRNSRRKSNIASVAIAGYTNAGKSSLLNRLTGAGVLVEDALFATLDPTVRKSQTPSGRNITLSDTVGFVRHLPHQLIDAFKSTLEEVSDSDLIVLVVDGSDPDPLEQFNSVRHVLEEIGANNIPEIIAVNKCDQLNEEQLGELKRVFPDSILVSTHTSLGIDLLLQKIDDCLPDPSVEVMLVIPYSRGDLLAKVHQDGKVLMTEHNDAGTQVHAFVPSELAHQLKQI
;
A
#
# COMPACT_ATOMS: atom_id res chain seq x y z
N SER A 1 -41.79 -6.46 -43.13
CA SER A 1 -41.45 -6.83 -41.75
C SER A 1 -40.07 -6.26 -41.45
N GLY A 2 -40.01 -5.29 -40.53
CA GLY A 2 -38.96 -4.26 -40.44
C GLY A 2 -37.54 -4.77 -40.19
N THR A 3 -36.60 -4.21 -40.96
CA THR A 3 -35.15 -4.36 -40.82
C THR A 3 -34.66 -3.62 -39.58
N ARG A 4 -34.05 -4.36 -38.65
CA ARG A 4 -33.27 -3.81 -37.52
C ARG A 4 -32.22 -2.84 -38.07
N GLY A 5 -32.21 -1.62 -37.52
CA GLY A 5 -31.35 -0.54 -38.00
C GLY A 5 -29.92 -0.64 -37.41
N PRO A 6 -28.92 -0.03 -38.07
CA PRO A 6 -27.52 0.01 -37.61
C PRO A 6 -27.31 0.53 -36.17
N GLY A 7 -28.28 1.27 -35.62
CA GLY A 7 -28.27 1.76 -34.23
C GLY A 7 -28.59 0.68 -33.18
N GLU A 8 -29.44 -0.29 -33.48
CA GLU A 8 -29.74 -1.42 -32.57
C GLU A 8 -28.51 -2.32 -32.40
N THR A 9 -27.76 -2.56 -33.46
CA THR A 9 -26.54 -3.38 -33.43
C THR A 9 -25.43 -2.75 -32.59
N LYS A 10 -25.31 -1.41 -32.59
CA LYS A 10 -24.34 -0.68 -31.75
C LYS A 10 -24.69 -0.76 -30.26
N LEU A 11 -25.94 -0.50 -29.90
CA LEU A 11 -26.44 -0.59 -28.52
C LEU A 11 -26.32 -2.01 -27.96
N GLU A 12 -26.58 -3.03 -28.77
CA GLU A 12 -26.44 -4.43 -28.39
C GLU A 12 -24.96 -4.82 -28.19
N THR A 13 -24.06 -4.27 -29.01
CA THR A 13 -22.60 -4.49 -28.89
C THR A 13 -22.02 -3.81 -27.64
N ASP A 14 -22.43 -2.58 -27.34
CA ASP A 14 -21.99 -1.84 -26.15
C ASP A 14 -22.50 -2.51 -24.87
N ARG A 15 -23.77 -2.97 -24.87
CA ARG A 15 -24.33 -3.72 -23.74
C ARG A 15 -23.59 -5.03 -23.50
N ARG A 16 -23.17 -5.71 -24.56
CA ARG A 16 -22.36 -6.94 -24.46
C ARG A 16 -20.97 -6.65 -23.90
N ARG A 17 -20.30 -5.59 -24.37
CA ARG A 17 -19.00 -5.13 -23.82
C ARG A 17 -19.07 -4.81 -22.33
N ILE A 18 -20.10 -4.07 -21.90
CA ILE A 18 -20.29 -3.74 -20.47
C ILE A 18 -20.52 -5.02 -19.65
N HIS A 19 -21.29 -5.97 -20.18
CA HIS A 19 -21.55 -7.23 -19.49
C HIS A 19 -20.29 -8.10 -19.36
N ASP A 20 -19.47 -8.16 -20.41
CA ASP A 20 -18.20 -8.88 -20.40
C ASP A 20 -17.20 -8.23 -19.43
N GLN A 21 -17.16 -6.89 -19.38
CA GLN A 21 -16.38 -6.14 -18.39
C GLN A 21 -16.85 -6.40 -16.95
N MET A 22 -18.16 -6.38 -16.69
CA MET A 22 -18.70 -6.70 -15.36
C MET A 22 -18.38 -8.15 -14.94
N THR A 23 -18.41 -9.09 -15.89
CA THR A 23 -18.13 -10.51 -15.62
C THR A 23 -16.65 -10.72 -15.31
N LYS A 24 -15.77 -10.03 -16.05
CA LYS A 24 -14.33 -9.99 -15.75
C LYS A 24 -14.06 -9.36 -14.38
N LEU A 25 -14.62 -8.17 -14.10
CA LEU A 25 -14.52 -7.50 -12.80
C LEU A 25 -15.00 -8.38 -11.63
N LYS A 26 -16.12 -9.10 -11.79
CA LYS A 26 -16.60 -10.03 -10.74
C LYS A 26 -15.69 -11.22 -10.52
N LYS A 27 -15.07 -11.73 -11.59
CA LYS A 27 -14.10 -12.82 -11.50
C LYS A 27 -12.83 -12.32 -10.82
N ASP A 28 -12.33 -11.17 -11.22
CA ASP A 28 -11.15 -10.52 -10.64
C ASP A 28 -11.39 -10.24 -9.14
N LEU A 29 -12.56 -9.71 -8.75
CA LEU A 29 -12.93 -9.52 -7.34
C LEU A 29 -12.96 -10.83 -6.54
N LYS A 30 -13.42 -11.93 -7.14
CA LYS A 30 -13.49 -13.25 -6.49
C LYS A 30 -12.11 -13.88 -6.33
N ASP A 31 -11.26 -13.73 -7.34
CA ASP A 31 -9.88 -14.22 -7.33
C ASP A 31 -9.02 -13.39 -6.36
N MET A 32 -9.23 -12.06 -6.28
CA MET A 32 -8.66 -11.19 -5.25
C MET A 32 -9.08 -11.61 -3.83
N ALA A 33 -10.37 -11.90 -3.61
CA ALA A 33 -10.86 -12.35 -2.30
C ALA A 33 -10.21 -13.68 -1.87
N ARG A 34 -10.05 -14.62 -2.80
CA ARG A 34 -9.41 -15.91 -2.54
C ARG A 34 -7.90 -15.76 -2.29
N SER A 35 -7.23 -14.89 -3.04
CA SER A 35 -5.81 -14.56 -2.82
C SER A 35 -5.60 -13.90 -1.45
N ARG A 36 -6.51 -13.01 -1.04
CA ARG A 36 -6.50 -12.38 0.29
C ARG A 36 -6.58 -13.41 1.42
N ASP A 37 -7.40 -14.45 1.30
CA ASP A 37 -7.52 -15.48 2.33
C ASP A 37 -6.31 -16.44 2.39
N VAL A 38 -5.68 -16.73 1.25
CA VAL A 38 -4.45 -17.55 1.20
C VAL A 38 -3.25 -16.76 1.75
N GLN A 39 -3.10 -15.49 1.37
CA GLN A 39 -2.06 -14.61 1.91
C GLN A 39 -2.26 -14.32 3.40
N ARG A 40 -3.51 -14.09 3.87
CA ARG A 40 -3.84 -13.98 5.30
C ARG A 40 -3.34 -15.17 6.13
N ASN A 41 -3.38 -16.39 5.57
CA ASN A 41 -2.92 -17.58 6.27
C ASN A 41 -1.39 -17.74 6.27
N SER A 42 -0.69 -17.27 5.24
CA SER A 42 0.79 -17.25 5.20
C SER A 42 1.37 -16.20 6.15
N ARG A 43 0.72 -15.04 6.25
CA ARG A 43 1.12 -13.87 7.06
C ARG A 43 0.97 -14.06 8.57
N ARG A 44 0.35 -15.16 9.03
CA ARG A 44 0.24 -15.54 10.45
C ARG A 44 1.59 -15.77 11.16
N LYS A 45 2.73 -15.68 10.46
CA LYS A 45 4.07 -15.87 11.01
C LYS A 45 4.80 -14.57 11.41
N SER A 46 4.34 -13.39 10.98
CA SER A 46 4.88 -12.09 11.40
C SER A 46 3.73 -11.16 11.79
N ASN A 47 3.68 -10.71 13.05
CA ASN A 47 2.58 -9.87 13.56
C ASN A 47 2.66 -8.39 13.09
N ILE A 48 3.72 -8.00 12.37
CA ILE A 48 3.95 -6.62 11.92
C ILE A 48 3.57 -6.52 10.44
N ALA A 49 2.71 -5.56 10.10
CA ALA A 49 2.27 -5.37 8.73
C ALA A 49 3.38 -4.78 7.86
N SER A 50 3.53 -5.27 6.63
CA SER A 50 4.60 -4.86 5.72
C SER A 50 4.10 -4.02 4.56
N VAL A 51 4.77 -2.90 4.29
CA VAL A 51 4.43 -1.96 3.22
C VAL A 51 5.63 -1.83 2.28
N ALA A 52 5.47 -2.22 1.02
CA ALA A 52 6.50 -2.07 0.00
C ALA A 52 6.35 -0.74 -0.74
N ILE A 53 7.45 0.00 -0.88
CA ILE A 53 7.51 1.21 -1.70
C ILE A 53 8.11 0.83 -3.05
N ALA A 54 7.28 0.87 -4.09
CA ALA A 54 7.62 0.50 -5.46
C ALA A 54 7.50 1.71 -6.39
N GLY A 55 8.13 1.66 -7.56
CA GLY A 55 8.12 2.78 -8.49
C GLY A 55 9.38 2.88 -9.33
N TYR A 56 9.29 3.67 -10.39
CA TYR A 56 10.38 3.85 -11.34
C TYR A 56 11.63 4.42 -10.63
N THR A 57 12.80 4.24 -11.22
CA THR A 57 14.02 4.89 -10.73
C THR A 57 13.82 6.41 -10.68
N ASN A 58 14.41 7.07 -9.68
CA ASN A 58 14.28 8.51 -9.43
C ASN A 58 12.86 9.04 -9.13
N ALA A 59 11.86 8.17 -8.95
CA ALA A 59 10.51 8.59 -8.51
C ALA A 59 10.47 9.12 -7.06
N GLY A 60 11.56 8.94 -6.30
CA GLY A 60 11.70 9.42 -4.91
C GLY A 60 11.25 8.41 -3.85
N LYS A 61 11.34 7.10 -4.13
CA LYS A 61 11.03 6.02 -3.17
C LYS A 61 11.85 6.09 -1.88
N SER A 62 13.18 6.24 -1.98
CA SER A 62 14.06 6.37 -0.81
C SER A 62 13.78 7.64 -0.01
N SER A 63 13.52 8.75 -0.70
CA SER A 63 13.08 10.01 -0.07
C SER A 63 11.76 9.83 0.68
N LEU A 64 10.82 9.07 0.10
CA LEU A 64 9.55 8.76 0.72
C LEU A 64 9.72 7.86 1.95
N LEU A 65 10.54 6.81 1.86
CA LEU A 65 10.89 5.97 3.00
C LEU A 65 11.44 6.81 4.16
N ASN A 66 12.36 7.74 3.88
CA ASN A 66 12.95 8.61 4.89
C ASN A 66 11.90 9.52 5.54
N ARG A 67 10.99 10.10 4.75
CA ARG A 67 9.90 10.94 5.28
C ARG A 67 8.94 10.14 6.15
N LEU A 68 8.54 8.95 5.71
CA LEU A 68 7.61 8.08 6.44
C LEU A 68 8.22 7.44 7.69
N THR A 69 9.55 7.41 7.80
CA THR A 69 10.26 6.83 8.97
C THR A 69 10.83 7.88 9.92
N GLY A 70 10.73 9.17 9.57
CA GLY A 70 11.33 10.25 10.35
C GLY A 70 12.87 10.21 10.41
N ALA A 71 13.51 9.35 9.62
CA ALA A 71 14.94 9.13 9.64
C ALA A 71 15.62 9.92 8.51
N GLY A 72 16.40 10.93 8.90
CA GLY A 72 17.16 11.80 8.00
C GLY A 72 18.36 11.11 7.38
N VAL A 73 18.14 10.21 6.41
CA VAL A 73 19.20 9.70 5.54
C VAL A 73 19.22 10.51 4.24
N LEU A 74 20.42 10.94 3.85
CA LEU A 74 20.69 11.59 2.57
C LEU A 74 20.28 10.66 1.42
N VAL A 75 19.54 11.18 0.45
CA VAL A 75 19.20 10.48 -0.79
C VAL A 75 20.20 10.91 -1.86
N GLU A 76 20.86 9.95 -2.50
CA GLU A 76 21.71 10.19 -3.67
C GLU A 76 20.90 9.98 -4.95
N ASP A 77 20.97 10.94 -5.88
CA ASP A 77 20.35 10.83 -7.21
C ASP A 77 21.22 9.96 -8.13
N ALA A 78 21.09 8.63 -7.98
CA ALA A 78 21.75 7.65 -8.83
C ALA A 78 20.78 6.56 -9.30
N LEU A 79 20.93 6.11 -10.55
CA LEU A 79 20.26 4.91 -11.03
C LEU A 79 20.70 3.71 -10.18
N PHE A 80 19.75 2.91 -9.69
CA PHE A 80 20.00 1.81 -8.75
C PHE A 80 20.57 2.24 -7.39
N ALA A 81 20.23 3.43 -6.89
CA ALA A 81 20.58 3.87 -5.52
C ALA A 81 20.20 2.86 -4.42
N THR A 82 19.30 1.92 -4.72
CA THR A 82 18.93 0.81 -3.83
C THR A 82 18.96 -0.50 -4.62
N LEU A 83 19.89 -1.40 -4.27
CA LEU A 83 20.04 -2.75 -4.85
C LEU A 83 19.50 -3.84 -3.92
N ASP A 84 19.73 -3.69 -2.61
CA ASP A 84 19.12 -4.51 -1.56
C ASP A 84 17.96 -3.74 -0.92
N PRO A 85 16.82 -4.40 -0.61
CA PRO A 85 15.69 -3.70 -0.02
C PRO A 85 16.08 -3.12 1.34
N THR A 86 15.86 -1.81 1.52
CA THR A 86 16.07 -1.16 2.82
C THR A 86 14.78 -1.25 3.61
N VAL A 87 14.76 -2.09 4.65
CA VAL A 87 13.61 -2.24 5.55
C VAL A 87 13.77 -1.36 6.78
N ARG A 88 12.75 -0.57 7.10
CA ARG A 88 12.69 0.25 8.32
C ARG A 88 11.38 0.06 9.05
N LYS A 89 11.42 0.20 10.37
CA LYS A 89 10.21 0.25 11.20
C LYS A 89 9.65 1.67 11.19
N SER A 90 8.33 1.77 11.17
CA SER A 90 7.58 3.00 11.40
C SER A 90 6.30 2.70 12.17
N GLN A 91 5.57 3.75 12.53
CA GLN A 91 4.32 3.67 13.25
C GLN A 91 3.24 4.44 12.48
N THR A 92 2.05 3.85 12.34
CA THR A 92 0.91 4.52 11.73
C THR A 92 0.26 5.51 12.72
N PRO A 93 -0.62 6.42 12.28
CA PRO A 93 -1.35 7.33 13.15
C PRO A 93 -2.20 6.63 14.22
N SER A 94 -2.73 5.43 13.93
CA SER A 94 -3.43 4.59 14.92
C SER A 94 -2.50 3.91 15.95
N GLY A 95 -1.19 4.14 15.84
CA GLY A 95 -0.17 3.58 16.74
C GLY A 95 0.35 2.21 16.33
N ARG A 96 -0.12 1.64 15.21
CA ARG A 96 0.28 0.30 14.75
C ARG A 96 1.71 0.32 14.22
N ASN A 97 2.53 -0.66 14.62
CA ASN A 97 3.84 -0.84 14.01
C ASN A 97 3.74 -1.44 12.61
N ILE A 98 4.53 -0.88 11.70
CA ILE A 98 4.67 -1.35 10.33
C ILE A 98 6.15 -1.46 9.94
N THR A 99 6.44 -2.29 8.96
CA THR A 99 7.69 -2.21 8.21
C THR A 99 7.45 -1.52 6.87
N LEU A 100 8.38 -0.64 6.49
CA LEU A 100 8.45 0.00 5.18
C LEU A 100 9.70 -0.51 4.48
N SER A 101 9.57 -1.04 3.27
CA SER A 101 10.70 -1.47 2.45
C SER A 101 10.85 -0.57 1.21
N ASP A 102 12.03 0.02 1.04
CA ASP A 102 12.41 0.65 -0.23
C ASP A 102 12.98 -0.41 -1.17
N THR A 103 12.44 -0.48 -2.38
CA THR A 103 12.70 -1.57 -3.34
C THR A 103 13.56 -1.08 -4.49
N VAL A 104 14.10 -2.02 -5.27
CA VAL A 104 14.87 -1.69 -6.47
C VAL A 104 14.03 -0.83 -7.42
N GLY A 105 14.61 0.27 -7.89
CA GLY A 105 13.94 1.14 -8.86
C GLY A 105 13.80 0.47 -10.21
N PHE A 106 12.58 0.44 -10.74
CA PHE A 106 12.33 -0.10 -12.07
C PHE A 106 12.86 0.84 -13.15
N VAL A 107 13.33 0.26 -14.24
CA VAL A 107 13.65 0.97 -15.49
C VAL A 107 12.84 0.37 -16.63
N ARG A 108 12.63 1.14 -17.70
CA ARG A 108 11.97 0.66 -18.92
C ARG A 108 12.70 -0.56 -19.46
N HIS A 109 11.93 -1.52 -19.95
CA HIS A 109 12.45 -2.73 -20.61
C HIS A 109 13.54 -3.42 -19.78
N LEU A 110 13.29 -3.65 -18.49
CA LEU A 110 14.17 -4.49 -17.68
C LEU A 110 14.40 -5.82 -18.42
N PRO A 111 15.66 -6.15 -18.78
CA PRO A 111 15.95 -7.43 -19.38
C PRO A 111 15.46 -8.55 -18.46
N HIS A 112 14.85 -9.60 -19.01
CA HIS A 112 14.36 -10.73 -18.20
C HIS A 112 15.44 -11.31 -17.27
N GLN A 113 16.71 -11.31 -17.70
CA GLN A 113 17.86 -11.74 -16.89
C GLN A 113 18.07 -10.89 -15.63
N LEU A 114 17.76 -9.58 -15.68
CA LEU A 114 17.82 -8.70 -14.51
C LEU A 114 16.61 -8.93 -13.59
N ILE A 115 15.43 -9.19 -14.14
CA ILE A 115 14.25 -9.59 -13.35
C ILE A 115 14.57 -10.87 -12.55
N ASP A 116 15.19 -11.86 -13.20
CA ASP A 116 15.61 -13.10 -12.54
C ASP A 116 16.68 -12.85 -11.46
N ALA A 117 17.61 -11.92 -11.70
CA ALA A 117 18.66 -11.56 -10.74
C ALA A 117 18.12 -10.78 -9.52
N PHE A 118 17.01 -10.06 -9.66
CA PHE A 118 16.34 -9.32 -8.60
C PHE A 118 15.11 -10.05 -8.05
N LYS A 119 14.85 -11.28 -8.47
CA LYS A 119 13.64 -12.00 -8.09
C LYS A 119 13.50 -12.12 -6.58
N SER A 120 14.59 -12.44 -5.86
CA SER A 120 14.60 -12.49 -4.40
C SER A 120 14.44 -11.12 -3.73
N THR A 121 14.84 -10.02 -4.38
CA THR A 121 14.64 -8.66 -3.85
C THR A 121 13.24 -8.10 -4.18
N LEU A 122 12.60 -8.65 -5.22
CA LEU A 122 11.21 -8.36 -5.61
C LEU A 122 10.18 -9.25 -4.90
N GLU A 123 10.60 -10.41 -4.35
CA GLU A 123 9.78 -11.25 -3.48
C GLU A 123 9.24 -10.47 -2.27
N GLU A 124 10.02 -9.54 -1.70
CA GLU A 124 9.59 -8.65 -0.62
C GLU A 124 8.34 -7.82 -1.00
N VAL A 125 8.24 -7.41 -2.27
CA VAL A 125 7.05 -6.72 -2.79
C VAL A 125 5.86 -7.67 -2.83
N SER A 126 6.08 -8.90 -3.29
CA SER A 126 5.06 -9.93 -3.46
C SER A 126 4.51 -10.47 -2.12
N ASP A 127 5.30 -10.36 -1.07
CA ASP A 127 4.93 -10.75 0.29
C ASP A 127 4.35 -9.58 1.12
N SER A 128 4.35 -8.35 0.58
CA SER A 128 3.84 -7.17 1.28
C SER A 128 2.32 -7.22 1.54
N ASP A 129 1.88 -6.54 2.61
CA ASP A 129 0.46 -6.32 2.89
C ASP A 129 -0.15 -5.21 2.03
N LEU A 130 0.68 -4.26 1.58
CA LEU A 130 0.30 -3.06 0.85
C LEU A 130 1.48 -2.57 0.01
N ILE A 131 1.19 -2.12 -1.20
CA ILE A 131 2.16 -1.44 -2.07
C ILE A 131 1.84 0.05 -2.10
N VAL A 132 2.85 0.88 -1.86
CA VAL A 132 2.83 2.31 -2.23
C VAL A 132 3.57 2.45 -3.55
N LEU A 133 2.82 2.67 -4.63
CA LEU A 133 3.37 2.86 -5.96
C LEU A 133 3.65 4.34 -6.20
N VAL A 134 4.93 4.70 -6.19
CA VAL A 134 5.42 6.06 -6.36
C VAL A 134 5.56 6.38 -7.84
N VAL A 135 4.87 7.42 -8.29
CA VAL A 135 4.93 7.96 -9.65
C VAL A 135 5.63 9.31 -9.60
N ASP A 136 6.61 9.52 -10.47
CA ASP A 136 7.22 10.85 -10.66
C ASP A 136 6.25 11.74 -11.45
N GLY A 137 5.59 12.69 -10.78
CA GLY A 137 4.68 13.61 -11.45
C GLY A 137 5.39 14.61 -12.38
N SER A 138 6.68 14.87 -12.15
CA SER A 138 7.49 15.83 -12.93
C SER A 138 8.08 15.24 -14.21
N ASP A 139 7.99 13.92 -14.37
CA ASP A 139 8.47 13.27 -15.58
C ASP A 139 7.62 13.68 -16.80
N PRO A 140 8.20 13.78 -18.01
CA PRO A 140 7.42 14.05 -19.21
C PRO A 140 6.39 12.98 -19.56
N ASP A 141 6.57 11.73 -19.11
CA ASP A 141 5.60 10.64 -19.30
C ASP A 141 5.41 9.77 -18.03
N PRO A 142 4.68 10.28 -17.02
CA PRO A 142 4.43 9.57 -15.77
C PRO A 142 3.60 8.30 -15.96
N LEU A 143 2.72 8.29 -16.96
CA LEU A 143 1.84 7.15 -17.25
C LEU A 143 2.63 5.98 -17.83
N GLU A 144 3.59 6.22 -18.72
CA GLU A 144 4.45 5.17 -19.25
C GLU A 144 5.34 4.56 -18.16
N GLN A 145 5.89 5.38 -17.26
CA GLN A 145 6.64 4.88 -16.10
C GLN A 145 5.76 4.00 -15.19
N PHE A 146 4.56 4.48 -14.86
CA PHE A 146 3.59 3.72 -14.07
C PHE A 146 3.26 2.37 -14.71
N ASN A 147 2.94 2.35 -16.01
CA ASN A 147 2.62 1.12 -16.74
C ASN A 147 3.80 0.14 -16.76
N SER A 148 5.03 0.65 -16.90
CA SER A 148 6.25 -0.17 -16.85
C SER A 148 6.41 -0.84 -15.48
N VAL A 149 6.20 -0.10 -14.39
CA VAL A 149 6.28 -0.68 -13.04
C VAL A 149 5.19 -1.72 -12.83
N ARG A 150 3.94 -1.40 -13.21
CA ARG A 150 2.81 -2.33 -13.09
C ARG A 150 3.05 -3.64 -13.82
N HIS A 151 3.60 -3.60 -15.03
CA HIS A 151 3.96 -4.81 -15.77
C HIS A 151 4.90 -5.71 -14.97
N VAL A 152 5.94 -5.14 -14.35
CA VAL A 152 6.89 -5.94 -13.55
C VAL A 152 6.22 -6.48 -12.27
N LEU A 153 5.36 -5.68 -11.61
CA LEU A 153 4.57 -6.15 -10.47
C LEU A 153 3.65 -7.34 -10.84
N GLU A 154 3.10 -7.34 -12.04
CA GLU A 154 2.32 -8.47 -12.57
C GLU A 154 3.20 -9.70 -12.80
N GLU A 155 4.39 -9.56 -13.39
CA GLU A 155 5.32 -10.66 -13.65
C GLU A 155 5.80 -11.37 -12.37
N ILE A 156 5.93 -10.64 -11.27
CA ILE A 156 6.32 -11.20 -9.96
C ILE A 156 5.11 -11.70 -9.14
N GLY A 157 3.88 -11.53 -9.62
CA GLY A 157 2.66 -11.99 -8.94
C GLY A 157 2.16 -11.08 -7.81
N ALA A 158 2.55 -9.81 -7.80
CA ALA A 158 2.15 -8.81 -6.80
C ALA A 158 0.79 -8.13 -7.13
N ASN A 159 0.13 -8.52 -8.22
CA ASN A 159 -1.11 -7.90 -8.72
C ASN A 159 -2.34 -8.02 -7.81
N ASN A 160 -2.32 -8.91 -6.81
CA ASN A 160 -3.42 -9.08 -5.85
C ASN A 160 -3.25 -8.25 -4.57
N ILE A 161 -2.11 -7.57 -4.41
CA ILE A 161 -1.78 -6.77 -3.23
C ILE A 161 -2.48 -5.41 -3.35
N PRO A 162 -3.13 -4.91 -2.29
CA PRO A 162 -3.66 -3.55 -2.28
C PRO A 162 -2.58 -2.53 -2.66
N GLU A 163 -2.96 -1.49 -3.41
CA GLU A 163 -2.05 -0.48 -3.93
C GLU A 163 -2.58 0.93 -3.59
N ILE A 164 -1.68 1.81 -3.16
CA ILE A 164 -1.89 3.26 -3.09
C ILE A 164 -0.96 3.93 -4.11
N ILE A 165 -1.52 4.75 -4.99
CA ILE A 165 -0.72 5.54 -5.93
C ILE A 165 -0.33 6.85 -5.25
N ALA A 166 0.98 7.09 -5.14
CA ALA A 166 1.54 8.34 -4.63
C ALA A 166 2.23 9.10 -5.77
N VAL A 167 1.64 10.19 -6.22
CA VAL A 167 2.24 11.06 -7.26
C VAL A 167 3.18 12.02 -6.56
N ASN A 168 4.48 11.72 -6.62
CA ASN A 168 5.53 12.50 -5.98
C ASN A 168 5.99 13.68 -6.87
N LYS A 169 6.75 14.60 -6.27
CA LYS A 169 7.27 15.83 -6.90
C LYS A 169 6.19 16.77 -7.39
N CYS A 170 5.01 16.75 -6.75
CA CYS A 170 3.92 17.64 -7.12
C CYS A 170 4.24 19.14 -6.90
N ASP A 171 5.29 19.46 -6.13
CA ASP A 171 5.83 20.81 -5.96
C ASP A 171 6.46 21.39 -7.23
N GLN A 172 6.73 20.57 -8.23
CA GLN A 172 7.30 20.99 -9.52
C GLN A 172 6.23 21.20 -10.60
N LEU A 173 4.96 21.02 -10.26
CA LEU A 173 3.86 21.01 -11.22
C LEU A 173 3.00 22.26 -11.13
N ASN A 174 2.54 22.72 -12.30
CA ASN A 174 1.50 23.76 -12.37
C ASN A 174 0.09 23.15 -12.23
N GLU A 175 -0.93 24.00 -12.13
CA GLU A 175 -2.33 23.57 -11.92
C GLU A 175 -2.86 22.69 -13.07
N GLU A 176 -2.42 22.94 -14.31
CA GLU A 176 -2.83 22.17 -15.48
C GLU A 176 -2.28 20.74 -15.41
N GLN A 177 -0.98 20.59 -15.16
CA GLN A 177 -0.31 19.30 -14.98
C GLN A 177 -0.89 18.50 -13.82
N LEU A 178 -1.18 19.16 -12.69
CA LEU A 178 -1.87 18.53 -11.56
C LEU A 178 -3.28 18.06 -11.93
N GLY A 179 -4.01 18.85 -12.72
CA GLY A 179 -5.33 18.49 -13.22
C GLY A 179 -5.30 17.28 -14.15
N GLU A 180 -4.32 17.19 -15.03
CA GLU A 180 -4.10 16.03 -15.90
C GLU A 180 -3.77 14.77 -15.10
N LEU A 181 -2.82 14.85 -14.17
CA LEU A 181 -2.45 13.71 -13.32
C LEU A 181 -3.62 13.23 -12.46
N LYS A 182 -4.47 14.11 -11.94
CA LYS A 182 -5.69 13.72 -11.24
C LYS A 182 -6.74 13.05 -12.15
N ARG A 183 -6.75 13.35 -13.46
CA ARG A 183 -7.63 12.64 -14.40
C ARG A 183 -7.10 11.23 -14.70
N VAL A 184 -5.78 11.10 -14.83
CA VAL A 184 -5.11 9.82 -15.08
C VAL A 184 -5.14 8.93 -13.83
N PHE A 185 -4.90 9.50 -12.66
CA PHE A 185 -4.83 8.83 -11.36
C PHE A 185 -5.82 9.46 -10.35
N PRO A 186 -7.14 9.23 -10.49
CA PRO A 186 -8.18 9.91 -9.71
C PRO A 186 -8.11 9.66 -8.20
N ASP A 187 -7.67 8.47 -7.80
CA ASP A 187 -7.56 8.08 -6.38
C ASP A 187 -6.13 8.26 -5.83
N SER A 188 -5.25 8.92 -6.58
CA SER A 188 -3.86 9.13 -6.13
C SER A 188 -3.75 10.17 -5.04
N ILE A 189 -2.71 10.02 -4.21
CA ILE A 189 -2.30 11.02 -3.24
C ILE A 189 -1.17 11.83 -3.86
N LEU A 190 -1.38 13.13 -4.00
CA LEU A 190 -0.32 14.06 -4.39
C LEU A 190 0.62 14.25 -3.21
N VAL A 191 1.90 14.00 -3.43
CA VAL A 191 2.94 14.15 -2.41
C VAL A 191 4.15 14.91 -2.94
N SER A 192 4.87 15.53 -2.01
CA SER A 192 6.20 16.05 -2.28
C SER A 192 7.12 15.65 -1.13
N THR A 193 8.03 14.72 -1.39
CA THR A 193 9.05 14.35 -0.40
C THR A 193 10.01 15.50 -0.10
N HIS A 194 10.09 16.50 -0.99
CA HIS A 194 10.91 17.70 -0.78
C HIS A 194 10.25 18.64 0.24
N THR A 195 8.98 19.00 0.03
CA THR A 195 8.25 19.95 0.88
C THR A 195 7.48 19.29 2.04
N SER A 196 7.40 17.96 2.06
CA SER A 196 6.55 17.15 2.96
C SER A 196 5.05 17.29 2.71
N LEU A 197 4.63 17.95 1.63
CA LEU A 197 3.22 18.03 1.25
C LEU A 197 2.65 16.62 1.04
N GLY A 198 1.46 16.37 1.59
CA GLY A 198 0.70 15.13 1.39
C GLY A 198 1.23 13.89 2.11
N ILE A 199 2.36 13.98 2.82
CA ILE A 199 2.97 12.84 3.52
C ILE A 199 2.07 12.32 4.64
N ASP A 200 1.47 13.20 5.45
CA ASP A 200 0.55 12.80 6.52
C ASP A 200 -0.71 12.13 5.98
N LEU A 201 -1.24 12.64 4.86
CA LEU A 201 -2.40 12.06 4.18
C LEU A 201 -2.07 10.67 3.62
N LEU A 202 -0.89 10.51 3.03
CA LEU A 202 -0.41 9.21 2.57
C LEU A 202 -0.25 8.22 3.72
N LEU A 203 0.33 8.66 4.86
CA LEU A 203 0.49 7.81 6.03
C LEU A 203 -0.86 7.39 6.63
N GLN A 204 -1.84 8.30 6.66
CA GLN A 204 -3.22 7.97 7.05
C GLN A 204 -3.83 6.93 6.11
N LYS A 205 -3.66 7.11 4.79
CA LYS A 205 -4.19 6.16 3.80
C LYS A 205 -3.55 4.78 3.92
N ILE A 206 -2.25 4.72 4.22
CA ILE A 206 -1.55 3.48 4.52
C ILE A 206 -2.21 2.78 5.70
N ASP A 207 -2.44 3.50 6.80
CA ASP A 207 -3.10 2.97 8.00
C ASP A 207 -4.50 2.40 7.70
N ASP A 208 -5.29 3.13 6.91
CA ASP A 208 -6.65 2.72 6.54
C ASP A 208 -6.70 1.49 5.61
N CYS A 209 -5.68 1.32 4.76
CA CYS A 209 -5.61 0.24 3.78
C CYS A 209 -4.99 -1.06 4.33
N LEU A 210 -4.24 -0.98 5.43
CA LEU A 210 -3.64 -2.15 6.06
C LEU A 210 -4.73 -3.07 6.64
N PRO A 211 -4.57 -4.41 6.53
CA PRO A 211 -5.55 -5.34 7.04
C PRO A 211 -5.65 -5.24 8.56
N ASP A 212 -6.86 -5.08 9.09
CA ASP A 212 -7.09 -5.04 10.55
C ASP A 212 -6.72 -6.38 11.20
N PRO A 213 -6.19 -6.36 12.44
CA PRO A 213 -6.05 -7.56 13.25
C PRO A 213 -7.41 -8.25 13.48
N SER A 214 -7.40 -9.58 13.68
CA SER A 214 -8.59 -10.41 13.56
C SER A 214 -9.60 -10.33 14.71
N VAL A 215 -9.24 -9.75 15.87
CA VAL A 215 -10.09 -9.78 17.07
C VAL A 215 -10.29 -8.39 17.63
N GLU A 216 -11.54 -7.95 17.66
CA GLU A 216 -11.94 -6.73 18.38
C GLU A 216 -12.01 -7.01 19.89
N VAL A 217 -11.45 -6.10 20.68
CA VAL A 217 -11.46 -6.15 22.14
C VAL A 217 -11.87 -4.80 22.72
N MET A 218 -12.67 -4.87 23.80
CA MET A 218 -13.05 -3.72 24.62
C MET A 218 -12.90 -4.13 26.08
N LEU A 219 -11.85 -3.66 26.75
CA LEU A 219 -11.52 -4.03 28.12
C LEU A 219 -10.76 -2.93 28.85
N VAL A 220 -10.64 -3.06 30.16
CA VAL A 220 -9.75 -2.23 30.99
C VAL A 220 -8.48 -3.02 31.27
N ILE A 221 -7.33 -2.47 30.88
CA ILE A 221 -6.02 -3.03 31.20
C ILE A 221 -5.53 -2.39 32.49
N PRO A 222 -5.34 -3.15 33.58
CA PRO A 222 -4.84 -2.61 34.84
C PRO A 222 -3.45 -1.99 34.68
N TYR A 223 -3.11 -0.97 35.48
CA TYR A 223 -1.78 -0.35 35.43
C TYR A 223 -0.63 -1.34 35.74
N SER A 224 -0.92 -2.42 36.47
CA SER A 224 0.03 -3.52 36.71
C SER A 224 0.37 -4.32 35.45
N ARG A 225 -0.46 -4.23 34.40
CA ARG A 225 -0.31 -4.92 33.11
C ARG A 225 0.03 -3.97 31.97
N GLY A 226 0.89 -2.99 32.26
CA GLY A 226 1.46 -2.10 31.23
C GLY A 226 2.17 -2.86 30.10
N ASP A 227 2.64 -4.08 30.35
CA ASP A 227 3.17 -5.00 29.34
C ASP A 227 2.15 -5.33 28.25
N LEU A 228 0.88 -5.57 28.62
CA LEU A 228 -0.18 -5.86 27.66
C LEU A 228 -0.65 -4.60 26.94
N LEU A 229 -0.73 -3.47 27.63
CA LEU A 229 -1.06 -2.19 26.98
C LEU A 229 -0.03 -1.85 25.90
N ALA A 230 1.26 -2.01 26.20
CA ALA A 230 2.33 -1.81 25.23
C ALA A 230 2.17 -2.75 24.01
N LYS A 231 1.84 -4.03 24.22
CA LYS A 231 1.57 -4.98 23.13
C LYS A 231 0.34 -4.60 22.30
N VAL A 232 -0.72 -4.05 22.92
CA VAL A 232 -1.90 -3.58 22.17
C VAL A 232 -1.55 -2.42 21.25
N HIS A 233 -0.73 -1.48 21.71
CA HIS A 233 -0.19 -0.45 20.81
C HIS A 233 0.75 -1.04 19.76
N GLN A 234 1.56 -2.03 20.14
CA GLN A 234 2.58 -2.59 19.25
C GLN A 234 1.99 -3.39 18.08
N ASP A 235 1.03 -4.26 18.39
CA ASP A 235 0.55 -5.31 17.48
C ASP A 235 -0.92 -5.09 17.08
N GLY A 236 -1.61 -4.15 17.73
CA GLY A 236 -3.01 -3.84 17.49
C GLY A 236 -3.24 -2.56 16.69
N LYS A 237 -4.50 -2.34 16.34
CA LYS A 237 -5.04 -1.07 15.84
C LYS A 237 -5.93 -0.48 16.93
N VAL A 238 -5.48 0.60 17.54
CA VAL A 238 -6.18 1.24 18.66
C VAL A 238 -7.19 2.23 18.13
N LEU A 239 -8.45 2.09 18.54
CA LEU A 239 -9.54 2.98 18.16
C LEU A 239 -9.78 4.04 19.24
N MET A 240 -9.65 3.65 20.51
CA MET A 240 -9.85 4.54 21.65
C MET A 240 -9.03 4.06 22.85
N THR A 241 -8.52 5.03 23.61
CA THR A 241 -7.91 4.84 24.93
C THR A 241 -8.44 5.89 25.90
N GLU A 242 -8.87 5.48 27.08
CA GLU A 242 -9.28 6.37 28.17
C GLU A 242 -8.71 5.87 29.50
N HIS A 243 -8.23 6.79 30.34
CA HIS A 243 -7.66 6.46 31.64
C HIS A 243 -8.70 6.63 32.74
N ASN A 244 -8.83 5.62 33.61
CA ASN A 244 -9.69 5.67 34.79
C ASN A 244 -8.96 5.08 36.02
N ASP A 245 -9.67 5.02 37.16
CA ASP A 245 -9.10 4.55 38.43
C ASP A 245 -8.69 3.07 38.40
N ALA A 246 -9.32 2.26 37.55
CA ALA A 246 -9.07 0.82 37.44
C ALA A 246 -7.94 0.49 36.45
N GLY A 247 -7.59 1.40 35.53
CA GLY A 247 -6.57 1.20 34.52
C GLY A 247 -6.82 2.02 33.26
N THR A 248 -6.37 1.49 32.12
CA THR A 248 -6.61 2.08 30.80
C THR A 248 -7.70 1.28 30.10
N GLN A 249 -8.85 1.92 29.85
CA GLN A 249 -9.88 1.39 28.97
C GLN A 249 -9.39 1.47 27.53
N VAL A 250 -9.44 0.35 26.82
CA VAL A 250 -8.97 0.23 25.44
C VAL A 250 -10.05 -0.39 24.57
N HIS A 251 -10.29 0.23 23.42
CA HIS A 251 -11.03 -0.35 22.29
C HIS A 251 -10.06 -0.51 21.13
N ALA A 252 -9.78 -1.75 20.73
CA ALA A 252 -8.76 -2.04 19.72
C ALA A 252 -9.08 -3.32 18.93
N PHE A 253 -8.52 -3.43 17.73
CA PHE A 253 -8.35 -4.71 17.05
C PHE A 253 -6.96 -5.25 17.38
N VAL A 254 -6.87 -6.52 17.80
CA VAL A 254 -5.60 -7.18 18.17
C VAL A 254 -5.47 -8.56 17.52
N PRO A 255 -4.24 -9.11 17.39
CA PRO A 255 -4.05 -10.49 16.95
C PRO A 255 -4.70 -11.49 17.92
N SER A 256 -5.13 -12.64 17.40
CA SER A 256 -5.82 -13.66 18.21
C SER A 256 -5.03 -14.14 19.42
N GLU A 257 -3.70 -14.20 19.33
CA GLU A 257 -2.83 -14.58 20.45
C GLU A 257 -2.84 -13.53 21.57
N LEU A 258 -2.75 -12.25 21.21
CA LEU A 258 -2.84 -11.15 22.18
C LEU A 258 -4.23 -11.07 22.79
N ALA A 259 -5.29 -11.27 22.01
CA ALA A 259 -6.66 -11.37 22.54
C ALA A 259 -6.79 -12.47 23.60
N HIS A 260 -6.10 -13.60 23.44
CA HIS A 260 -6.11 -14.67 24.43
C HIS A 260 -5.41 -14.24 25.73
N GLN A 261 -4.29 -13.52 25.65
CA GLN A 261 -3.58 -12.98 26.82
C GLN A 261 -4.43 -11.92 27.54
N LEU A 262 -5.13 -11.05 26.80
CA LEU A 262 -6.00 -10.01 27.34
C LEU A 262 -7.27 -10.55 28.01
N LYS A 263 -7.69 -11.78 27.71
CA LYS A 263 -8.83 -12.43 28.38
C LYS A 263 -8.48 -13.00 29.77
N GLN A 264 -7.20 -13.03 30.13
CA GLN A 264 -6.70 -13.62 31.37
C GLN A 264 -6.38 -12.57 32.45
N ILE A 265 -6.73 -11.31 32.21
CA ILE A 265 -6.51 -10.20 33.16
C ILE A 265 -7.78 -9.73 33.85
#